data_AF-A0A013V9V4-F1
#
_entry.id   AF-A0A013V9V4-F1
#
_cell.length_a   1.000
_cell.length_b   1.000
_cell.length_c   1.000
_cell.angle_alpha   90.00
_cell.angle_beta   90.00
_cell.angle_gamma   90.00
#
_symmetry.space_group_name_H-M   'P 1'
#
loop_
_entity.id
_entity.type
_entity.pdbx_description
1 polymer ?
#
loop_
_entity_poly.entity_id
_entity_poly.type
_entity_poly.pdbx_seq_one_letter_code
_entity_poly.pdbx_strand_id
1 'polypeptide(L)'
;MTDLEDRSRPAATVVIVRDRADGPPDILMMERASTMAFCRGCVGLFRGGAVDAGDHDLAARIDHGLDQDEPPHASPRFARRSRRRGLGHLGL
;
A
#
# COMPACT_ATOMS: atom_id res chain seq x y z
N MET A 1 23.89 23.05 1.63
CA MET A 1 22.79 22.23 2.15
C MET A 1 22.17 21.48 0.98
N THR A 2 22.92 20.60 0.31
CA THR A 2 22.53 20.02 -1.00
C THR A 2 23.07 18.59 -1.18
N ASP A 3 23.21 17.80 -0.11
CA ASP A 3 23.86 16.47 -0.17
C ASP A 3 23.06 15.40 0.60
N LEU A 4 21.74 15.52 0.61
CA LEU A 4 20.83 14.53 1.21
C LEU A 4 19.85 13.96 0.19
N GLU A 5 19.54 14.72 -0.86
CA GLU A 5 18.64 14.30 -1.95
C GLU A 5 19.19 13.06 -2.70
N ASP A 6 20.52 12.93 -2.84
CA ASP A 6 21.16 11.85 -3.61
C ASP A 6 21.28 10.50 -2.86
N ARG A 7 20.85 10.45 -1.59
CA ARG A 7 20.89 9.23 -0.76
C ARG A 7 19.53 8.61 -0.48
N SER A 8 18.45 9.27 -0.88
CA SER A 8 17.10 8.74 -0.71
C SER A 8 16.75 7.85 -1.89
N ARG A 9 16.42 6.58 -1.64
CA ARG A 9 15.89 5.70 -2.67
C ARG A 9 14.38 5.62 -2.53
N PRO A 10 13.59 6.00 -3.57
CA PRO A 10 12.14 5.95 -3.50
C PRO A 10 11.67 4.51 -3.26
N ALA A 11 10.66 4.38 -2.41
CA ALA A 11 10.09 3.10 -2.01
C ALA A 11 8.58 3.23 -1.83
N ALA A 12 7.87 2.15 -2.11
CA ALA A 12 6.43 2.04 -1.91
C ALA A 12 6.11 0.88 -0.97
N THR A 13 5.08 1.07 -0.15
CA THR A 13 4.59 0.07 0.81
C THR A 13 3.08 -0.07 0.66
N VAL A 14 2.60 -1.32 0.58
CA VAL A 14 1.18 -1.67 0.50
C VAL A 14 0.72 -2.21 1.84
N VAL A 15 -0.32 -1.59 2.39
CA VAL A 15 -1.02 -2.03 3.60
C VAL A 15 -2.34 -2.68 3.17
N ILE A 16 -2.48 -3.99 3.39
CA ILE A 16 -3.71 -4.71 3.10
C ILE A 16 -4.51 -4.85 4.37
N VAL A 17 -5.71 -4.29 4.36
CA VAL A 17 -6.67 -4.35 5.46
C VAL A 17 -7.89 -5.12 5.02
N ARG A 18 -8.32 -6.09 5.85
CA ARG A 18 -9.54 -6.87 5.62
C ARG A 18 -10.55 -6.58 6.72
N ASP A 19 -11.73 -6.13 6.31
CA ASP A 19 -12.88 -5.96 7.22
C ASP A 19 -13.27 -7.31 7.84
N ARG A 20 -13.54 -7.31 9.14
CA ARG A 20 -14.18 -8.43 9.85
C ARG A 20 -15.61 -8.05 10.25
N ALA A 21 -16.48 -9.06 10.34
CA ALA A 21 -17.86 -8.87 10.79
C ALA A 21 -17.92 -8.38 12.25
N ASP A 22 -17.10 -8.97 13.11
CA ASP A 22 -17.00 -8.64 14.53
C ASP A 22 -15.53 -8.43 14.93
N GLY A 23 -15.24 -7.27 15.54
CA GLY A 23 -13.91 -6.93 16.04
C GLY A 23 -13.05 -6.07 15.08
N PRO A 24 -11.78 -5.82 15.45
CA PRO A 24 -10.87 -5.01 14.65
C PRO A 24 -10.54 -5.68 13.31
N PRO A 25 -10.19 -4.88 12.27
CA PRO A 25 -9.84 -5.43 10.96
C PRO A 25 -8.52 -6.21 11.01
N ASP A 26 -8.39 -7.19 10.11
CA ASP A 26 -7.11 -7.88 9.94
C ASP A 26 -6.16 -7.05 9.08
N ILE A 27 -4.88 -7.09 9.44
CA ILE A 27 -3.80 -6.43 8.71
C ILE A 27 -2.80 -7.50 8.26
N LEU A 28 -2.48 -7.52 6.96
CA LEU A 28 -1.44 -8.42 6.45
C LEU A 28 -0.05 -7.86 6.73
N MET A 29 0.75 -8.62 7.47
CA MET A 29 2.18 -8.38 7.70
C MET A 29 2.98 -9.65 7.37
N MET A 30 4.28 -9.49 7.19
CA MET A 30 5.20 -10.58 6.87
C MET A 30 6.41 -10.61 7.78
N GLU A 31 7.05 -11.77 7.80
CA GLU A 31 8.42 -11.93 8.25
C GLU A 31 9.36 -12.07 7.04
N ARG A 32 10.53 -11.46 7.12
CA ARG A 32 11.60 -11.63 6.13
C ARG A 32 12.33 -12.94 6.36
N ALA A 33 12.63 -13.65 5.27
CA ALA A 33 13.53 -14.80 5.33
C ALA A 33 14.84 -14.43 6.04
N SER A 34 15.27 -15.32 6.94
CA SER A 34 16.48 -15.14 7.72
C SER A 34 17.75 -15.11 6.86
N THR A 35 17.66 -15.44 5.56
CA THR A 35 18.75 -15.49 4.58
C THR A 35 18.97 -14.21 3.75
N MET A 36 18.22 -13.12 3.96
CA MET A 36 18.32 -11.90 3.14
C MET A 36 19.48 -10.96 3.50
N ALA A 37 20.06 -10.15 2.62
CA ALA A 37 21.23 -9.31 2.99
C ALA A 37 20.94 -8.18 4.02
N PHE A 38 19.70 -7.76 4.13
CA PHE A 38 19.23 -6.67 5.01
C PHE A 38 18.05 -7.17 5.84
N CYS A 39 17.68 -6.53 6.96
CA CYS A 39 16.47 -6.88 7.75
C CYS A 39 16.14 -8.39 7.81
N ARG A 40 17.13 -9.23 8.12
CA ARG A 40 16.95 -10.69 8.25
C ARG A 40 16.06 -11.00 9.44
N GLY A 41 15.06 -11.85 9.26
CA GLY A 41 14.17 -12.26 10.36
C GLY A 41 13.33 -11.12 10.94
N CYS A 42 13.24 -9.96 10.27
CA CYS A 42 12.36 -8.90 10.71
C CYS A 42 10.91 -9.37 10.57
N VAL A 43 10.18 -9.35 11.68
CA VAL A 43 8.75 -9.71 11.79
C VAL A 43 7.90 -8.45 11.75
N GLY A 44 6.69 -8.54 11.20
CA GLY A 44 5.71 -7.44 11.23
C GLY A 44 5.90 -6.40 10.14
N LEU A 45 6.56 -6.76 9.03
CA LEU A 45 6.77 -5.85 7.91
C LEU A 45 5.59 -5.86 6.96
N PHE A 46 5.18 -4.68 6.51
CA PHE A 46 4.27 -4.56 5.38
C PHE A 46 4.96 -4.98 4.08
N ARG A 47 4.14 -5.37 3.09
CA ARG A 47 4.65 -5.62 1.73
C ARG A 47 5.17 -4.31 1.17
N GLY A 48 6.40 -4.30 0.68
CA GLY A 48 6.97 -3.10 0.08
C GLY A 48 8.30 -3.36 -0.59
N GLY A 49 8.79 -2.37 -1.31
CA GLY A 49 10.00 -2.44 -2.10
C GLY A 49 10.41 -1.07 -2.62
N ALA A 50 11.55 -1.03 -3.30
CA ALA A 50 11.94 0.17 -4.03
C ALA A 50 11.10 0.32 -5.28
N VAL A 51 10.85 1.58 -5.65
CA VAL A 51 10.18 1.91 -6.92
C VAL A 51 11.16 1.65 -8.06
N ASP A 52 10.66 1.06 -9.15
CA ASP A 52 11.40 0.85 -10.39
C ASP A 52 10.71 1.52 -11.61
N ALA A 53 11.37 1.51 -12.76
CA ALA A 53 10.85 2.17 -13.97
C ALA A 53 9.49 1.60 -14.42
N GLY A 54 9.24 0.31 -14.19
CA GLY A 54 7.99 -0.34 -14.53
C GLY A 54 6.80 0.15 -13.70
N ASP A 55 7.03 0.64 -12.48
CA ASP A 55 5.98 1.25 -11.65
C ASP A 55 5.41 2.52 -12.31
N HIS A 56 6.26 3.34 -12.95
CA HIS A 56 5.83 4.55 -13.65
C HIS A 56 5.05 4.23 -14.93
N ASP A 57 5.52 3.25 -15.72
CA ASP A 57 4.82 2.79 -16.91
C ASP A 57 3.45 2.20 -16.56
N LEU A 58 3.37 1.45 -15.46
CA LEU A 58 2.12 0.90 -14.95
C LEU A 58 1.18 2.01 -14.49
N ALA A 59 1.69 2.99 -13.75
CA ALA A 59 0.90 4.14 -13.29
C ALA A 59 0.29 4.89 -14.48
N ALA A 60 1.06 5.19 -15.52
CA ALA A 60 0.56 5.86 -16.73
C ALA A 60 -0.56 5.09 -17.46
N ARG A 61 -0.62 3.77 -17.31
CA ARG A 61 -1.62 2.89 -17.95
C ARG A 61 -2.88 2.68 -17.13
N ILE A 62 -2.78 2.73 -15.81
CA ILE A 62 -3.93 2.54 -14.93
C ILE A 62 -4.67 3.87 -14.81
N ASP A 63 -6.00 3.91 -14.94
CA ASP A 63 -6.75 5.07 -14.49
C ASP A 63 -6.80 5.07 -12.96
N HIS A 64 -5.85 5.76 -12.36
CA HIS A 64 -5.72 5.92 -10.91
C HIS A 64 -6.47 7.15 -10.40
N GLY A 65 -7.03 7.97 -11.29
CA GLY A 65 -7.77 9.18 -10.97
C GLY A 65 -6.98 10.25 -10.21
N LEU A 66 -5.66 10.12 -10.09
CA LEU A 66 -4.76 11.12 -9.48
C LEU A 66 -4.11 11.95 -10.58
N ASP A 67 -3.95 13.25 -10.34
CA ASP A 67 -3.15 14.10 -11.22
C ASP A 67 -1.66 13.76 -11.00
N GLN A 68 -0.91 13.57 -12.08
CA GLN A 68 0.49 13.12 -12.01
C GLN A 68 1.42 14.14 -11.35
N ASP A 69 1.06 15.42 -11.43
CA ASP A 69 1.80 16.54 -10.85
C ASP A 69 1.34 16.88 -9.42
N GLU A 70 0.31 16.19 -8.90
CA GLU A 70 -0.14 16.41 -7.53
C GLU A 70 0.83 15.74 -6.55
N PRO A 71 1.41 16.48 -5.60
CA PRO A 71 2.36 15.90 -4.67
C PRO A 71 1.67 14.82 -3.81
N PRO A 72 2.33 13.67 -3.57
CA PRO A 72 1.71 12.45 -3.04
C PRO A 72 1.08 12.59 -1.64
N HIS A 73 1.34 13.68 -0.91
CA HIS A 73 0.79 13.95 0.42
C HIS A 73 -0.47 14.84 0.42
N ALA A 74 -0.85 15.43 -0.73
CA ALA A 74 -1.98 16.35 -0.82
C ALA A 74 -3.32 15.67 -1.12
N SER A 75 -3.31 14.41 -1.57
CA SER A 75 -4.52 13.76 -2.08
C SER A 75 -5.40 13.17 -0.96
N PRO A 76 -6.67 13.62 -0.78
CA PRO A 76 -7.56 13.18 0.30
C PRO A 76 -8.17 11.79 0.06
N ARG A 77 -7.68 11.05 -0.95
CA ARG A 77 -8.30 9.83 -1.49
C ARG A 77 -8.00 8.55 -0.73
N PHE A 78 -7.48 8.61 0.50
CA PHE A 78 -7.66 7.52 1.48
C PHE A 78 -9.14 7.42 1.92
N ALA A 79 -10.07 7.51 0.97
CA ALA A 79 -11.49 7.33 1.16
C ALA A 79 -11.80 5.85 0.94
N ARG A 80 -11.96 5.15 2.07
CA ARG A 80 -12.47 3.78 2.19
C ARG A 80 -13.58 3.53 1.16
N ARG A 81 -13.29 2.81 0.08
CA ARG A 81 -14.34 2.30 -0.82
C ARG A 81 -14.98 1.07 -0.17
N SER A 82 -15.75 1.30 0.90
CA SER A 82 -16.59 0.25 1.47
C SER A 82 -17.70 -0.05 0.48
N ARG A 83 -17.51 -1.06 -0.38
CA ARG A 83 -18.65 -1.66 -1.07
C ARG A 83 -19.43 -2.43 0.00
N ARG A 84 -20.37 -1.75 0.67
CA ARG A 84 -21.48 -2.43 1.34
C ARG A 84 -22.28 -3.15 0.25
N ARG A 85 -21.94 -4.41 -0.03
CA ARG A 85 -22.88 -5.30 -0.71
C ARG A 85 -23.97 -5.58 0.31
N GLY A 86 -25.16 -5.07 0.02
CA GLY A 86 -26.32 -5.16 0.90
C GLY A 86 -26.59 -6.60 1.30
N LEU A 87 -26.91 -6.78 2.59
CA LEU A 87 -27.70 -7.90 3.05
C LEU A 87 -29.03 -7.87 2.31
N GLY A 88 -29.17 -8.70 1.28
CA GLY A 88 -30.46 -9.18 0.82
C GLY A 88 -30.93 -10.25 1.81
N HIS A 89 -31.66 -9.81 2.83
CA HIS A 89 -32.49 -10.67 3.66
C HIS A 89 -33.61 -11.23 2.78
N LEU A 90 -33.57 -12.52 2.46
CA LEU A 90 -34.75 -13.25 2.02
C LEU A 90 -35.22 -14.08 3.21
N GLY A 91 -36.24 -13.57 3.89
CA GLY A 91 -37.10 -14.36 4.75
C GLY A 91 -38.15 -15.06 3.89
N LEU A 92 -38.25 -16.37 4.07
CA LEU A 92 -39.44 -17.17 4.37
C LEU A 92 -39.00 -18.64 4.50
#